data_AF-A0A2D6RJU2-F1
#
_entry.id   AF-A0A2D6RJU2-F1
#
_cell.length_a   1.000
_cell.length_b   1.000
_cell.length_c   1.000
_cell.angle_alpha   90.00
_cell.angle_beta   90.00
_cell.angle_gamma   90.00
#
_symmetry.space_group_name_H-M   'P 1'
#
loop_
_entity.id
_entity.type
_entity.pdbx_description
1 polymer ?
#
loop_
_entity_poly.entity_id
_entity_poly.type
_entity_poly.pdbx_seq_one_letter_code
_entity_poly.pdbx_strand_id
1 'polypeptide(L)'
;YFSSNNFGADAFTVELGKVKPFGENNMADFEQVKSTLTRLISGQDLALAPYNEADFNIFEIDQTINKETEAFVLNFADDVENFTDYPIGYVLATDGVIEHKVRTQGEAIIFPNANVAIGQRALLTVKPTSID
;
A
#
# COMPACT_ATOMS: atom_id res chain seq x y z
N TYR A 1 4.34 0.91 12.47
CA TYR A 1 5.28 1.91 13.00
C TYR A 1 5.61 1.70 14.48
N PHE A 2 4.62 1.67 15.40
CA PHE A 2 4.89 1.64 16.85
C PHE A 2 5.84 0.52 17.31
N SER A 3 5.59 -0.74 16.97
CA SER A 3 6.39 -1.86 17.47
C SER A 3 7.84 -1.86 17.01
N SER A 4 8.06 -1.60 15.71
CA SER A 4 9.41 -1.49 15.15
C SER A 4 10.16 -0.28 15.72
N ASN A 5 9.52 0.90 15.76
CA ASN A 5 10.18 2.13 16.20
C ASN A 5 10.54 2.16 17.69
N ASN A 6 9.69 1.57 18.55
CA ASN A 6 9.89 1.66 20.01
C ASN A 6 10.59 0.43 20.62
N PHE A 7 10.56 -0.72 19.94
CA PHE A 7 11.07 -1.98 20.51
C PHE A 7 12.00 -2.75 19.57
N GLY A 8 12.31 -2.23 18.38
CA GLY A 8 13.19 -2.92 17.43
C GLY A 8 12.62 -4.25 16.91
N ALA A 9 11.30 -4.41 16.96
CA ALA A 9 10.64 -5.61 16.44
C ALA A 9 10.54 -5.56 14.90
N ASP A 10 10.77 -6.68 14.24
CA ASP A 10 10.43 -6.86 12.83
C ASP A 10 8.90 -6.81 12.69
N ALA A 11 8.38 -5.73 12.09
CA ALA A 11 6.95 -5.45 12.08
C ALA A 11 6.46 -5.10 10.67
N PHE A 12 5.44 -5.83 10.23
CA PHE A 12 4.82 -5.66 8.92
C PHE A 12 3.29 -5.57 9.07
N THR A 13 2.66 -4.84 8.16
CA THR A 13 1.21 -4.92 7.93
C THR A 13 1.03 -5.67 6.63
N VAL A 14 0.23 -6.73 6.65
CA VAL A 14 0.04 -7.63 5.51
C VAL A 14 -1.41 -7.52 5.04
N GLU A 15 -1.60 -7.03 3.82
CA GLU A 15 -2.90 -6.98 3.15
C GLU A 15 -3.12 -8.30 2.40
N LEU A 16 -4.05 -9.13 2.86
CA LEU A 16 -4.29 -10.49 2.32
C LEU A 16 -5.42 -10.56 1.30
N GLY A 17 -5.72 -9.44 0.64
CA GLY A 17 -6.76 -9.34 -0.38
C GLY A 17 -7.94 -8.47 0.06
N LYS A 18 -9.09 -8.69 -0.58
CA LYS A 18 -10.29 -7.87 -0.37
C LYS A 18 -11.04 -8.30 0.89
N VAL A 19 -11.53 -7.33 1.66
CA VAL A 19 -12.40 -7.58 2.81
C VAL A 19 -13.75 -8.11 2.31
N LYS A 20 -14.19 -9.24 2.89
CA LYS A 20 -15.55 -9.77 2.72
C LYS A 20 -16.20 -10.02 4.09
N PRO A 21 -17.54 -10.05 4.16
CA PRO A 21 -18.27 -10.46 5.36
C PRO A 21 -17.80 -11.83 5.89
N PHE A 22 -18.07 -12.08 7.18
CA PHE A 22 -17.73 -13.36 7.80
C PHE A 22 -18.36 -14.53 7.05
N GLY A 23 -17.56 -15.55 6.76
CA GLY A 23 -17.99 -16.75 6.02
C GLY A 23 -17.94 -16.62 4.49
N GLU A 24 -17.68 -15.44 3.95
CA GLU A 24 -17.64 -15.22 2.48
C GLU A 24 -16.22 -15.19 1.89
N ASN A 25 -15.19 -15.19 2.76
CA ASN A 25 -13.80 -15.33 2.33
C ASN A 25 -13.54 -16.75 1.84
N ASN A 26 -12.96 -16.87 0.65
CA ASN A 26 -12.49 -18.16 0.15
C ASN A 26 -11.21 -18.53 0.91
N MET A 27 -11.32 -19.43 1.88
CA MET A 27 -10.19 -19.79 2.75
C MET A 27 -9.03 -20.48 2.01
N ALA A 28 -9.26 -20.98 0.79
CA ALA A 28 -8.18 -21.51 -0.05
C ALA A 28 -7.15 -20.43 -0.43
N ASP A 29 -7.59 -19.17 -0.60
CA ASP A 29 -6.71 -18.05 -0.94
C ASP A 29 -5.72 -17.72 0.21
N PHE A 30 -6.01 -18.21 1.43
CA PHE A 30 -5.24 -17.96 2.64
C PHE A 30 -4.45 -19.19 3.13
N GLU A 31 -4.42 -20.28 2.36
CA GLU A 31 -3.79 -21.53 2.80
C GLU A 31 -2.30 -21.35 3.10
N GLN A 32 -1.58 -20.65 2.21
CA GLN A 32 -0.14 -20.42 2.35
C GLN A 32 0.18 -19.58 3.59
N VAL A 33 -0.50 -18.44 3.79
CA VAL A 33 -0.28 -17.59 4.97
C VAL A 33 -0.62 -18.33 6.26
N LYS A 34 -1.72 -19.10 6.29
CA LYS A 34 -2.09 -19.91 7.46
C LYS A 34 -1.02 -20.94 7.78
N SER A 35 -0.51 -21.63 6.76
CA SER A 35 0.54 -22.64 6.92
C SER A 35 1.83 -22.02 7.46
N THR A 36 2.30 -20.93 6.85
CA THR A 36 3.53 -20.22 7.26
C THR A 36 3.42 -19.67 8.67
N LEU A 37 2.31 -19.02 9.03
CA LEU A 37 2.10 -18.52 10.40
C LEU A 37 2.02 -19.66 11.41
N THR A 38 1.39 -20.78 11.06
CA THR A 38 1.34 -21.96 11.95
C THR A 38 2.73 -22.52 12.22
N ARG A 39 3.58 -22.63 11.19
CA ARG A 39 4.98 -23.07 11.36
C ARG A 39 5.78 -22.08 12.21
N LEU A 40 5.63 -20.78 11.94
CA LEU A 40 6.31 -19.71 12.68
C LEU A 40 6.02 -19.77 14.18
N ILE A 41 4.74 -19.84 14.57
CA ILE A 41 4.37 -19.84 16.00
C ILE A 41 4.66 -21.17 16.70
N SER A 42 4.77 -22.27 15.94
CA SER A 42 5.08 -23.60 16.50
C SER A 42 6.58 -23.92 16.50
N GLY A 43 7.43 -22.99 16.03
CA GLY A 43 8.88 -23.20 15.96
C GLY A 43 9.30 -24.27 14.94
N GLN A 44 8.45 -24.54 13.95
CA GLN A 44 8.76 -25.47 12.87
C GLN A 44 9.57 -24.75 11.77
N ASP A 45 10.32 -25.54 11.00
CA ASP A 45 10.98 -25.01 9.80
C ASP A 45 9.94 -24.41 8.84
N LEU A 46 10.21 -23.18 8.41
CA LEU A 46 9.34 -22.43 7.50
C LEU A 46 9.42 -22.94 6.07
N ALA A 47 10.50 -23.66 5.71
CA ALA A 47 10.77 -24.16 4.37
C ALA A 47 10.71 -23.02 3.31
N LEU A 48 11.29 -21.86 3.64
CA LEU A 48 11.32 -20.71 2.73
C LEU A 48 12.26 -20.98 1.56
N ALA A 49 11.86 -20.53 0.37
CA ALA A 49 12.77 -20.46 -0.77
C ALA A 49 13.87 -19.42 -0.49
N PRO A 50 15.07 -19.59 -1.08
CA PRO A 50 16.06 -18.52 -1.11
C PRO A 50 15.44 -17.25 -1.71
N TYR A 51 15.81 -16.09 -1.17
CA TYR A 51 15.36 -14.81 -1.71
C TYR A 51 15.82 -14.66 -3.17
N ASN A 52 14.91 -14.22 -4.02
CA ASN A 52 15.16 -13.84 -5.40
C ASN A 52 14.42 -12.53 -5.67
N GLU A 53 15.17 -11.47 -5.97
CA GLU A 53 14.62 -10.13 -6.21
C GLU A 53 13.58 -10.12 -7.34
N ALA A 54 13.74 -10.98 -8.35
CA ALA A 54 12.82 -11.07 -9.48
C ALA A 54 11.40 -11.57 -9.10
N ASP A 55 11.23 -12.14 -7.90
CA ASP A 55 9.92 -12.60 -7.41
C ASP A 55 9.11 -11.47 -6.75
N PHE A 56 9.69 -10.28 -6.60
CA PHE A 56 9.08 -9.17 -5.85
C PHE A 56 9.07 -7.86 -6.65
N ASN A 57 7.97 -7.13 -6.54
CA ASN A 57 7.92 -5.70 -6.88
C ASN A 57 8.06 -4.91 -5.59
N ILE A 58 9.23 -4.31 -5.38
CA ILE A 58 9.53 -3.52 -4.17
C ILE A 58 9.29 -2.05 -4.48
N PHE A 59 8.66 -1.36 -3.54
CA PHE A 59 8.32 0.04 -3.67
C PHE A 59 8.69 0.82 -2.42
N GLU A 60 9.04 2.08 -2.61
CA GLU A 60 9.14 3.07 -1.54
C GLU A 60 8.09 4.18 -1.72
N ILE A 61 7.74 4.85 -0.63
CA ILE A 61 6.82 5.98 -0.66
C ILE A 61 7.46 7.14 -1.41
N ASP A 62 6.77 7.68 -2.42
CA ASP A 62 7.20 8.87 -3.15
C ASP A 62 6.48 10.14 -2.65
N GLN A 63 5.16 10.07 -2.45
CA GLN A 63 4.38 11.17 -1.91
C GLN A 63 3.37 10.72 -0.85
N THR A 64 3.14 11.62 0.11
CA THR A 64 1.99 11.58 1.03
C THR A 64 1.15 12.82 0.77
N ILE A 65 -0.10 12.62 0.35
CA ILE A 65 -1.02 13.69 -0.02
C ILE A 65 -2.15 13.70 1.00
N ASN A 66 -2.27 14.80 1.74
CA ASN A 66 -3.31 15.02 2.74
C ASN A 66 -4.43 15.86 2.15
N LYS A 67 -5.65 15.65 2.65
CA LYS A 67 -6.77 16.56 2.45
C LYS A 67 -6.61 17.74 3.41
N GLU A 68 -6.32 18.92 2.90
CA GLU A 68 -6.12 20.15 3.67
C GLU A 68 -7.38 21.02 3.70
N THR A 69 -8.24 20.94 2.68
CA THR A 69 -9.50 21.70 2.63
C THR A 69 -10.68 20.87 2.12
N GLU A 70 -11.89 21.44 2.17
CA GLU A 70 -13.08 20.82 1.57
C GLU A 70 -13.06 20.81 0.04
N ALA A 71 -12.13 21.52 -0.60
CA ALA A 71 -11.97 21.54 -2.06
C ALA A 71 -11.09 20.39 -2.59
N PHE A 72 -10.72 19.42 -1.75
CA PHE A 72 -9.91 18.27 -2.14
C PHE A 72 -10.65 17.33 -3.09
N VAL A 73 -10.00 16.97 -4.21
CA VAL A 73 -10.52 16.06 -5.22
C VAL A 73 -9.40 15.15 -5.72
N LEU A 74 -9.70 13.86 -5.90
CA LEU A 74 -8.87 12.91 -6.66
C LEU A 74 -9.31 12.93 -8.12
N ASN A 75 -8.36 13.01 -9.04
CA ASN A 75 -8.65 13.21 -10.47
C ASN A 75 -8.67 11.92 -11.29
N PHE A 76 -8.90 10.79 -10.62
CA PHE A 76 -9.05 9.47 -11.22
C PHE A 76 -10.30 8.79 -10.66
N ALA A 77 -10.69 7.65 -11.25
CA ALA A 77 -11.92 6.95 -10.87
C ALA A 77 -11.84 6.41 -9.43
N ASP A 78 -12.97 6.46 -8.72
CA ASP A 78 -13.07 6.00 -7.32
C ASP A 78 -12.79 4.50 -7.14
N ASP A 79 -12.92 3.70 -8.21
CA ASP A 79 -12.72 2.26 -8.23
C ASP A 79 -11.36 1.83 -8.79
N VAL A 80 -10.44 2.79 -8.98
CA VAL A 80 -9.08 2.50 -9.45
C VAL A 80 -8.36 1.53 -8.52
N GLU A 81 -7.60 0.61 -9.10
CA GLU A 81 -6.83 -0.36 -8.35
C GLU A 81 -5.59 0.27 -7.71
N ASN A 82 -5.22 -0.21 -6.51
CA ASN A 82 -3.91 0.09 -5.93
C ASN A 82 -2.80 -0.32 -6.91
N PHE A 83 -1.70 0.42 -6.89
CA PHE A 83 -0.54 0.26 -7.78
C PHE A 83 -0.80 0.62 -9.25
N THR A 84 -1.88 1.35 -9.56
CA THR A 84 -2.07 1.98 -10.88
C THR A 84 -1.10 3.16 -11.05
N ASP A 85 -0.33 3.18 -12.14
CA ASP A 85 0.60 4.26 -12.48
C ASP A 85 0.00 5.31 -13.41
N TYR A 86 0.63 6.48 -13.44
CA TYR A 86 0.22 7.62 -14.26
C TYR A 86 1.43 8.28 -14.91
N PRO A 87 1.27 8.97 -16.06
CA PRO A 87 2.38 9.65 -16.71
C PRO A 87 2.83 10.87 -15.90
N ILE A 88 4.13 11.20 -16.00
CA ILE A 88 4.72 12.39 -15.35
C ILE A 88 3.93 13.64 -15.71
N GLY A 89 3.64 14.47 -14.70
CA GLY A 89 2.87 15.71 -14.85
C GLY A 89 1.36 15.54 -14.80
N TYR A 90 0.83 14.29 -14.82
CA TYR A 90 -0.58 14.04 -14.55
C TYR A 90 -0.96 14.54 -13.14
N VAL A 91 -2.11 15.21 -13.02
CA VAL A 91 -2.58 15.76 -11.74
C VAL A 91 -3.37 14.67 -11.01
N LEU A 92 -2.78 14.06 -9.98
CA LEU A 92 -3.42 13.01 -9.18
C LEU A 92 -4.53 13.57 -8.27
N ALA A 93 -4.28 14.73 -7.68
CA ALA A 93 -5.23 15.38 -6.79
C ALA A 93 -5.12 16.90 -6.87
N THR A 94 -6.20 17.58 -6.54
CA THR A 94 -6.24 19.03 -6.35
C THR A 94 -6.81 19.36 -4.99
N ASP A 95 -6.25 20.36 -4.31
CA ASP A 95 -6.81 20.93 -3.09
C ASP A 95 -6.83 22.46 -3.20
N GLY A 96 -7.97 23.00 -3.62
CA GLY A 96 -8.11 24.41 -3.98
C GLY A 96 -7.22 24.78 -5.18
N VAL A 97 -6.16 25.55 -4.94
CA VAL A 97 -5.20 25.98 -5.98
C VAL A 97 -3.96 25.07 -6.07
N ILE A 98 -3.84 24.11 -5.16
CA ILE A 98 -2.68 23.21 -5.09
C ILE A 98 -2.94 22.00 -5.97
N GLU A 99 -2.00 21.71 -6.85
CA GLU A 99 -1.99 20.51 -7.69
C GLU A 99 -0.93 19.51 -7.18
N HIS A 100 -1.35 18.27 -6.93
CA HIS A 100 -0.46 17.17 -6.64
C HIS A 100 -0.24 16.36 -7.92
N LYS A 101 0.93 16.51 -8.52
CA LYS A 101 1.29 15.87 -9.79
C LYS A 101 2.18 14.66 -9.59
N VAL A 102 2.13 13.75 -10.56
CA VAL A 102 3.13 12.69 -10.74
C VAL A 102 4.49 13.33 -11.00
N ARG A 103 5.50 12.94 -10.22
CA ARG A 103 6.87 13.49 -10.23
C ARG A 103 7.87 12.54 -10.85
N THR A 104 7.64 11.23 -10.70
CA THR A 104 8.59 10.19 -11.06
C THR A 104 7.98 9.19 -12.04
N GLN A 105 8.78 8.64 -12.94
CA GLN A 105 8.33 7.58 -13.84
C GLN A 105 7.96 6.31 -13.03
N GLY A 106 6.81 5.72 -13.34
CA GLY A 106 6.33 4.52 -12.64
C GLY A 106 5.79 4.80 -11.24
N GLU A 107 5.58 6.06 -10.88
CA GLU A 107 4.88 6.42 -9.64
C GLU A 107 3.42 5.95 -9.72
N ALA A 108 3.02 5.18 -8.71
CA ALA A 108 1.72 4.54 -8.64
C ALA A 108 0.97 4.90 -7.35
N ILE A 109 -0.36 4.92 -7.42
CA ILE A 109 -1.22 5.28 -6.28
C ILE A 109 -1.43 4.10 -5.33
N ILE A 110 -1.56 4.37 -4.04
CA ILE A 110 -1.96 3.37 -3.03
C ILE A 110 -2.87 3.99 -1.96
N PHE A 111 -3.93 3.26 -1.60
CA PHE A 111 -4.96 3.66 -0.65
C PHE A 111 -5.63 5.01 -0.96
N PRO A 112 -6.16 5.23 -2.17
CA PRO A 112 -6.91 6.44 -2.48
C PRO A 112 -8.20 6.52 -1.64
N ASN A 113 -8.42 7.66 -0.97
CA ASN A 113 -9.67 7.94 -0.26
C ASN A 113 -9.90 9.46 -0.13
N ALA A 114 -10.75 10.03 -0.99
CA ALA A 114 -11.12 11.44 -0.94
C ALA A 114 -12.03 11.80 0.26
N ASN A 115 -12.65 10.80 0.89
CA ASN A 115 -13.65 10.99 1.97
C ASN A 115 -13.03 11.05 3.37
N VAL A 116 -11.71 11.16 3.48
CA VAL A 116 -11.05 11.34 4.78
C VAL A 116 -11.38 12.71 5.37
N ALA A 117 -11.19 12.86 6.69
CA ALA A 117 -11.34 14.14 7.35
C ALA A 117 -10.23 15.12 6.93
N ILE A 118 -10.48 16.42 7.06
CA ILE A 118 -9.44 17.45 6.88
C ILE A 118 -8.26 17.18 7.83
N GLY A 119 -7.05 17.37 7.34
CA GLY A 119 -5.78 17.08 8.01
C GLY A 119 -5.38 15.60 7.97
N GLN A 120 -6.16 14.74 7.32
CA GLN A 120 -5.84 13.32 7.17
C GLN A 120 -5.31 13.00 5.77
N ARG A 121 -4.53 11.93 5.70
CA ARG A 121 -3.96 11.42 4.45
C ARG A 121 -5.04 10.86 3.54
N ALA A 122 -5.18 11.44 2.36
CA ALA A 122 -6.14 11.03 1.35
C ALA A 122 -5.52 10.11 0.29
N LEU A 123 -4.22 10.21 0.06
CA LEU A 123 -3.51 9.41 -0.94
C LEU A 123 -2.05 9.20 -0.55
N LEU A 124 -1.54 8.00 -0.82
CA LEU A 124 -0.11 7.73 -0.92
C LEU A 124 0.24 7.47 -2.38
N THR A 125 1.47 7.81 -2.75
CA THR A 125 2.08 7.30 -3.98
C THR A 125 3.37 6.57 -3.65
N VAL A 126 3.71 5.63 -4.51
CA VAL A 126 4.90 4.80 -4.38
C VAL A 126 5.65 4.74 -5.70
N LYS A 127 6.96 4.52 -5.65
CA LYS A 127 7.78 4.29 -6.85
C LYS A 127 8.60 3.00 -6.70
N PRO A 128 8.92 2.32 -7.81
CA PRO A 128 9.77 1.13 -7.77
C PRO A 128 11.13 1.41 -7.13
N THR A 129 11.62 0.46 -6.35
CA THR A 129 12.95 0.49 -5.73
C THR A 129 13.51 -0.92 -5.56
N SER A 130 14.76 -1.05 -5.12
CA SER A 130 15.43 -2.31 -4.80
C SER A 130 15.84 -2.34 -3.33
N ILE A 131 16.06 -3.54 -2.78
CA ILE A 131 16.66 -3.70 -1.45
C ILE A 131 18.19 -3.66 -1.62
N ASP A 132 18.87 -2.82 -0.83
CA ASP A 132 20.33 -2.71 -0.78
C ASP A 132 21.02 -3.92 -0.12
#